data_AF-A0A1E4LNK7-F1
#
_entry.id   AF-A0A1E4LNK7-F1
#
_cell.length_a   1.000
_cell.length_b   1.000
_cell.length_c   1.000
_cell.angle_alpha   90.00
_cell.angle_beta   90.00
_cell.angle_gamma   90.00
#
_symmetry.space_group_name_H-M   'P 1'
#
loop_
_entity.id
_entity.type
_entity.pdbx_description
1 polymer ?
#
loop_
_entity_poly.entity_id
_entity_poly.type
_entity_poly.pdbx_seq_one_letter_code
_entity_poly.pdbx_strand_id
1 'polypeptide(L)'
;MNGIASVAATVAAVMGLPAVKHTAPENGEVCALARERFQGQNADRVLLYNPDAVALWLYAKYGALFDGALRVSDLAMPMMSVMPSVTPVCFASMYTGLAPIDHGIQSYTKPVLRVPTLFDALLAAGKRVALVSTAGDSISMIFLERKMDYYIYDTVDEVNRKAHELVRNDAHDVIVVYNGNYDTTMHKFGPESDEAMAQLRRNIDDYAALVEAAKVHWAAHNVCYGFLPDHGCHEIDGGCGSHGLDMPEDMNVIHFYGFLAAQPR
;
A
#
# COMPACT_ATOMS: atom_id res chain seq x y z
N MET A 1 2.23 5.90 -17.76
CA MET A 1 1.98 4.87 -16.74
C MET A 1 1.40 5.57 -15.52
N ASN A 2 0.49 4.93 -14.78
CA ASN A 2 -0.10 5.54 -13.58
C ASN A 2 0.96 5.60 -12.47
N GLY A 3 1.18 6.75 -11.84
CA GLY A 3 2.22 6.90 -10.81
C GLY A 3 1.70 6.55 -9.41
N ILE A 4 2.54 6.00 -8.53
CA ILE A 4 2.17 5.69 -7.13
C ILE A 4 1.70 6.95 -6.37
N ALA A 5 2.15 8.14 -6.75
CA ALA A 5 1.70 9.40 -6.17
C ALA A 5 0.18 9.64 -6.33
N SER A 6 -0.48 8.96 -7.27
CA SER A 6 -1.95 9.04 -7.40
C SER A 6 -2.72 8.36 -6.26
N VAL A 7 -2.08 7.51 -5.44
CA VAL A 7 -2.76 6.71 -4.40
C VAL A 7 -3.50 7.59 -3.39
N ALA A 8 -2.84 8.64 -2.87
CA ALA A 8 -3.47 9.55 -1.91
C ALA A 8 -4.77 10.16 -2.45
N ALA A 9 -4.73 10.73 -3.65
CA ALA A 9 -5.90 11.33 -4.29
C ALA A 9 -6.97 10.27 -4.63
N THR A 10 -6.56 9.07 -5.04
CA THR A 10 -7.46 7.95 -5.34
C THR A 10 -8.25 7.50 -4.12
N VAL A 11 -7.57 7.27 -2.99
CA VAL A 11 -8.23 6.87 -1.74
C VAL A 11 -9.16 7.98 -1.24
N ALA A 12 -8.71 9.24 -1.27
CA ALA A 12 -9.53 10.38 -0.90
C ALA A 12 -10.81 10.47 -1.74
N ALA A 13 -10.69 10.35 -3.07
CA ALA A 13 -11.81 10.40 -3.99
C ALA A 13 -12.81 9.24 -3.79
N VAL A 14 -12.31 8.01 -3.58
CA VAL A 14 -13.16 6.83 -3.33
C VAL A 14 -13.94 6.97 -2.02
N MET A 15 -13.38 7.65 -1.02
CA MET A 15 -14.07 7.97 0.25
C MET A 15 -14.93 9.25 0.19
N GLY A 16 -15.02 9.91 -0.97
CA GLY A 16 -15.79 11.13 -1.14
C GLY A 16 -15.18 12.37 -0.47
N LEU A 17 -13.87 12.39 -0.27
CA LEU A 17 -13.16 13.54 0.29
C LEU A 17 -12.76 14.54 -0.79
N PRO A 18 -12.63 15.84 -0.45
CA PRO A 18 -12.18 16.85 -1.41
C PRO A 18 -10.80 16.55 -1.98
N ALA A 19 -10.60 16.87 -3.25
CA ALA A 19 -9.27 16.81 -3.86
C ALA A 19 -8.29 17.75 -3.16
N VAL A 20 -7.08 17.24 -2.90
CA VAL A 20 -5.98 18.04 -2.38
C VAL A 20 -5.34 18.80 -3.54
N LYS A 21 -5.18 20.12 -3.40
CA LYS A 21 -4.55 20.93 -4.45
C LYS A 21 -3.06 20.63 -4.53
N HIS A 22 -2.48 20.74 -5.73
CA HIS A 22 -1.05 20.59 -6.01
C HIS A 22 -0.47 19.18 -5.77
N THR A 23 -1.32 18.16 -5.69
CA THR A 23 -0.91 16.75 -5.67
C THR A 23 -1.16 16.11 -7.02
N ALA A 24 -0.58 14.93 -7.25
CA ALA A 24 -0.94 14.06 -8.35
C ALA A 24 -2.47 13.80 -8.35
N PRO A 25 -3.11 13.77 -9.52
CA PRO A 25 -4.54 13.49 -9.62
C PRO A 25 -4.86 12.05 -9.22
N GLU A 26 -6.11 11.80 -8.89
CA GLU A 26 -6.62 10.45 -8.64
C GLU A 26 -6.50 9.56 -9.88
N ASN A 27 -6.45 8.26 -9.64
CA ASN A 27 -6.56 7.28 -10.70
C ASN A 27 -8.01 7.12 -11.14
N GLY A 28 -8.33 7.66 -12.32
CA GLY A 28 -9.68 7.67 -12.87
C GLY A 28 -10.30 6.29 -13.08
N GLU A 29 -9.51 5.26 -13.40
CA GLU A 29 -9.99 3.88 -13.59
C GLU A 29 -10.40 3.25 -12.26
N VAL A 30 -9.55 3.39 -11.22
CA VAL A 30 -9.87 2.91 -9.86
C VAL A 30 -11.12 3.62 -9.34
N CYS A 31 -11.22 4.94 -9.50
CA CYS A 31 -12.38 5.70 -9.05
C CYS A 31 -13.65 5.37 -9.84
N ALA A 32 -13.55 5.12 -11.15
CA ALA A 32 -14.69 4.72 -11.96
C ALA A 32 -15.24 3.34 -11.53
N LEU A 33 -14.34 2.37 -11.33
CA LEU A 33 -14.72 1.03 -10.88
C LEU A 33 -15.30 1.05 -9.45
N ALA A 34 -14.74 1.85 -8.55
CA ALA A 34 -15.31 2.07 -7.21
C ALA A 34 -16.75 2.60 -7.29
N ARG A 35 -16.99 3.65 -8.11
CA ARG A 35 -18.33 4.23 -8.29
C ARG A 35 -19.32 3.22 -8.87
N GLU A 36 -18.90 2.40 -9.82
CA GLU A 36 -19.73 1.32 -10.35
C GLU A 36 -20.09 0.31 -9.27
N ARG A 37 -19.07 -0.20 -8.55
CA ARG A 37 -19.22 -1.22 -7.50
C ARG A 37 -20.10 -0.74 -6.34
N PHE A 38 -20.00 0.53 -5.95
CA PHE A 38 -20.77 1.13 -4.87
C PHE A 38 -22.06 1.82 -5.32
N GLN A 39 -22.47 1.67 -6.59
CA GLN A 39 -23.69 2.29 -7.14
C GLN A 39 -23.75 3.81 -6.91
N GLY A 40 -22.62 4.48 -7.08
CA GLY A 40 -22.46 5.93 -6.89
C GLY A 40 -22.29 6.38 -5.43
N GLN A 41 -22.31 5.46 -4.46
CA GLN A 41 -21.93 5.75 -3.08
C GLN A 41 -20.42 5.76 -2.89
N ASN A 42 -19.95 6.31 -1.77
CA ASN A 42 -18.54 6.33 -1.40
C ASN A 42 -18.19 5.11 -0.53
N ALA A 43 -16.90 4.77 -0.49
CA ALA A 43 -16.39 3.85 0.51
C ALA A 43 -16.41 4.49 1.91
N ASP A 44 -16.75 3.69 2.91
CA ASP A 44 -16.65 4.06 4.32
C ASP A 44 -15.61 3.21 5.07
N ARG A 45 -15.08 2.17 4.41
CA ARG A 45 -13.92 1.39 4.85
C ARG A 45 -12.83 1.35 3.78
N VAL A 46 -11.58 1.47 4.22
CA VAL A 46 -10.40 1.30 3.37
C VAL A 46 -9.35 0.41 4.03
N LEU A 47 -8.82 -0.56 3.30
CA LEU A 47 -7.70 -1.41 3.72
C LEU A 47 -6.55 -1.32 2.70
N LEU A 48 -5.43 -0.71 3.10
CA LEU A 48 -4.25 -0.54 2.26
C LEU A 48 -3.15 -1.48 2.76
N TYR A 49 -2.85 -2.53 2.00
CA TYR A 49 -1.74 -3.44 2.28
C TYR A 49 -0.54 -3.03 1.43
N ASN A 50 0.59 -2.74 2.08
CA ASN A 50 1.79 -2.15 1.50
C ASN A 50 2.99 -3.10 1.68
N PRO A 51 3.18 -4.06 0.77
CA PRO A 51 4.38 -4.90 0.76
C PRO A 51 5.54 -4.14 0.12
N ASP A 52 6.72 -4.23 0.71
CA ASP A 52 7.90 -3.52 0.21
C ASP A 52 8.56 -4.25 -0.98
N ALA A 53 9.05 -3.48 -1.94
CA ALA A 53 9.86 -3.90 -3.09
C ALA A 53 9.23 -4.93 -4.07
N VAL A 54 7.90 -5.07 -4.14
CA VAL A 54 7.26 -6.01 -5.07
C VAL A 54 7.14 -5.43 -6.48
N ALA A 55 8.13 -5.75 -7.32
CA ALA A 55 8.24 -5.29 -8.69
C ALA A 55 7.21 -5.89 -9.67
N LEU A 56 6.91 -5.15 -10.75
CA LEU A 56 6.04 -5.60 -11.84
C LEU A 56 6.60 -6.83 -12.57
N TRP A 57 7.93 -6.93 -12.69
CA TRP A 57 8.55 -8.05 -13.40
C TRP A 57 8.39 -9.38 -12.64
N LEU A 58 8.32 -9.35 -11.30
CA LEU A 58 8.02 -10.54 -10.49
C LEU A 58 6.62 -11.08 -10.83
N TYR A 59 5.65 -10.18 -10.99
CA TYR A 59 4.30 -10.54 -11.43
C TYR A 59 4.31 -11.08 -12.87
N ALA A 60 5.02 -10.42 -13.79
CA ALA A 60 5.08 -10.85 -15.18
C ALA A 60 5.74 -12.25 -15.34
N LYS A 61 6.77 -12.54 -14.55
CA LYS A 61 7.52 -13.81 -14.60
C LYS A 61 6.87 -14.92 -13.78
N TYR A 62 6.31 -14.59 -12.61
CA TYR A 62 5.78 -15.54 -11.63
C TYR A 62 4.29 -15.35 -11.35
N GLY A 63 3.50 -15.06 -12.39
CA GLY A 63 2.06 -14.73 -12.25
C GLY A 63 1.26 -15.70 -11.39
N ALA A 64 1.56 -17.01 -11.44
CA ALA A 64 0.89 -18.03 -10.61
C ALA A 64 1.07 -17.83 -9.09
N LEU A 65 2.12 -17.14 -8.65
CA LEU A 65 2.28 -16.77 -7.24
C LEU A 65 1.26 -15.73 -6.79
N PHE A 66 0.81 -14.88 -7.71
CA PHE A 66 -0.13 -13.79 -7.47
C PHE A 66 -1.60 -14.22 -7.58
N ASP A 67 -1.88 -15.50 -7.84
CA ASP A 67 -3.23 -16.05 -7.93
C ASP A 67 -4.11 -15.68 -6.72
N GLY A 68 -3.54 -15.68 -5.52
CA GLY A 68 -4.25 -15.29 -4.29
C GLY A 68 -4.72 -13.84 -4.33
N ALA A 69 -3.83 -12.91 -4.68
CA ALA A 69 -4.17 -11.49 -4.84
C ALA A 69 -5.15 -11.27 -5.99
N LEU A 70 -4.92 -11.89 -7.15
CA LEU A 70 -5.78 -11.77 -8.33
C LEU A 70 -7.22 -12.21 -8.06
N ARG A 71 -7.42 -13.31 -7.30
CA ARG A 71 -8.77 -13.84 -7.01
C ARG A 71 -9.57 -12.93 -6.09
N VAL A 72 -8.90 -12.18 -5.23
CA VAL A 72 -9.57 -11.30 -4.27
C VAL A 72 -9.66 -9.85 -4.77
N SER A 73 -9.06 -9.50 -5.91
CA SER A 73 -9.06 -8.14 -6.45
C SER A 73 -9.88 -8.03 -7.74
N ASP A 74 -10.34 -6.82 -8.05
CA ASP A 74 -11.10 -6.52 -9.26
C ASP A 74 -10.22 -5.96 -10.40
N LEU A 75 -9.08 -5.37 -10.04
CA LEU A 75 -8.21 -4.66 -10.96
C LEU A 75 -6.74 -4.95 -10.64
N ALA A 76 -5.98 -5.31 -11.67
CA ALA A 76 -4.52 -5.37 -11.64
C ALA A 76 -3.97 -4.24 -12.53
N MET A 77 -3.15 -3.36 -11.96
CA MET A 77 -2.74 -2.11 -12.59
C MET A 77 -1.23 -1.89 -12.49
N PRO A 78 -0.50 -1.88 -13.62
CA PRO A 78 0.89 -1.44 -13.63
C PRO A 78 1.02 0.01 -13.17
N MET A 79 1.87 0.23 -12.18
CA MET A 79 2.17 1.55 -11.62
C MET A 79 3.65 1.86 -11.75
N MET A 80 3.98 3.15 -11.68
CA MET A 80 5.34 3.67 -11.72
C MET A 80 5.67 4.35 -10.38
N SER A 81 6.79 3.95 -9.80
CA SER A 81 7.38 4.54 -8.60
C SER A 81 7.93 5.95 -8.87
N VAL A 82 8.59 6.53 -7.89
CA VAL A 82 9.29 7.83 -7.98
C VAL A 82 10.79 7.64 -7.78
N MET A 83 11.59 8.61 -8.23
CA MET A 83 13.04 8.56 -8.04
C MET A 83 13.53 9.44 -6.88
N PRO A 84 14.46 8.95 -6.03
CA PRO A 84 14.98 7.58 -6.04
C PRO A 84 13.93 6.58 -5.54
N SER A 85 13.90 5.40 -6.16
CA SER A 85 12.97 4.28 -5.90
C SER A 85 13.33 3.56 -4.59
N VAL A 86 13.25 4.30 -3.48
CA VAL A 86 13.56 3.82 -2.13
C VAL A 86 12.41 4.09 -1.17
N THR A 87 12.22 3.20 -0.20
CA THR A 87 11.05 3.14 0.68
C THR A 87 10.53 4.47 1.23
N PRO A 88 11.33 5.29 1.94
CA PRO A 88 10.80 6.52 2.54
C PRO A 88 10.41 7.58 1.50
N VAL A 89 11.07 7.59 0.34
CA VAL A 89 10.74 8.52 -0.76
C VAL A 89 9.44 8.08 -1.42
N CYS A 90 9.31 6.79 -1.72
CA CYS A 90 8.16 6.24 -2.43
C CYS A 90 6.89 6.35 -1.59
N PHE A 91 6.92 5.94 -0.32
CA PHE A 91 5.75 6.08 0.55
C PHE A 91 5.40 7.54 0.84
N ALA A 92 6.40 8.43 0.97
CA ALA A 92 6.12 9.86 1.11
C ALA A 92 5.38 10.39 -0.12
N SER A 93 5.85 10.10 -1.33
CA SER A 93 5.16 10.47 -2.57
C SER A 93 3.78 9.83 -2.67
N MET A 94 3.63 8.55 -2.31
CA MET A 94 2.39 7.80 -2.40
C MET A 94 1.28 8.37 -1.51
N TYR A 95 1.62 8.77 -0.28
CA TYR A 95 0.66 9.26 0.72
C TYR A 95 0.55 10.79 0.78
N THR A 96 1.46 11.55 0.17
CA THR A 96 1.29 13.00 -0.03
C THR A 96 0.71 13.34 -1.40
N GLY A 97 0.93 12.48 -2.39
CA GLY A 97 0.73 12.77 -3.81
C GLY A 97 1.69 13.81 -4.39
N LEU A 98 2.74 14.17 -3.65
CA LEU A 98 3.76 15.14 -4.08
C LEU A 98 4.98 14.43 -4.69
N ALA A 99 5.77 15.17 -5.48
CA ALA A 99 7.08 14.68 -5.91
C ALA A 99 8.11 14.77 -4.75
N PRO A 100 9.23 14.02 -4.83
CA PRO A 100 10.29 14.04 -3.81
C PRO A 100 10.82 15.43 -3.44
N ILE A 101 10.94 16.32 -4.41
CA ILE A 101 11.37 17.70 -4.19
C ILE A 101 10.37 18.51 -3.36
N ASP A 102 9.08 18.20 -3.46
CA ASP A 102 8.00 18.97 -2.83
C ASP A 102 7.67 18.46 -1.42
N HIS A 103 7.75 17.13 -1.17
CA HIS A 103 7.59 16.58 0.19
C HIS A 103 8.90 16.56 0.99
N GLY A 104 10.05 16.79 0.35
CA GLY A 104 11.34 17.03 1.00
C GLY A 104 12.14 15.78 1.40
N ILE A 105 11.65 14.57 1.14
CA ILE A 105 12.39 13.31 1.35
C ILE A 105 12.92 12.87 -0.01
N GLN A 106 14.22 12.98 -0.23
CA GLN A 106 14.87 12.75 -1.55
C GLN A 106 15.94 11.65 -1.51
N SER A 107 16.06 10.94 -0.39
CA SER A 107 17.00 9.85 -0.17
C SER A 107 16.50 8.95 0.95
N TYR A 108 17.21 7.85 1.24
CA TYR A 108 16.87 6.94 2.34
C TYR A 108 17.11 7.60 3.71
N THR A 109 16.19 8.46 4.10
CA THR A 109 16.12 9.12 5.40
C THR A 109 14.68 9.04 5.88
N LYS A 110 14.46 8.99 7.19
CA LYS A 110 13.14 8.78 7.78
C LYS A 110 12.68 9.98 8.63
N PRO A 111 12.74 11.24 8.15
CA PRO A 111 12.21 12.36 8.90
C PRO A 111 10.68 12.28 8.94
N VAL A 112 10.08 12.75 10.04
CA VAL A 112 8.62 12.93 10.09
C VAL A 112 8.20 13.96 9.04
N LEU A 113 7.30 13.59 8.14
CA LEU A 113 6.76 14.46 7.10
C LEU A 113 6.00 15.63 7.70
N ARG A 114 6.36 16.84 7.25
CA ARG A 114 5.77 18.10 7.71
C ARG A 114 4.76 18.71 6.73
N VAL A 115 4.61 18.09 5.56
CA VAL A 115 3.60 18.46 4.57
C VAL A 115 2.30 17.67 4.81
N PRO A 116 1.14 18.16 4.32
CA PRO A 116 -0.10 17.41 4.34
C PRO A 116 0.01 16.07 3.61
N THR A 117 -0.61 15.05 4.19
CA THR A 117 -0.75 13.69 3.65
C THR A 117 -2.23 13.32 3.54
N LEU A 118 -2.52 12.18 2.92
CA LEU A 118 -3.83 11.52 2.96
C LEU A 118 -4.35 11.40 4.40
N PHE A 119 -3.49 11.09 5.37
CA PHE A 119 -3.90 10.96 6.78
C PHE A 119 -4.44 12.27 7.35
N ASP A 120 -3.85 13.41 6.96
CA ASP A 120 -4.32 14.72 7.42
C ASP A 120 -5.72 15.02 6.84
N ALA A 121 -5.98 14.66 5.58
CA ALA A 121 -7.30 14.79 4.96
C ALA A 121 -8.35 13.87 5.61
N LEU A 122 -7.97 12.62 5.91
CA LEU A 122 -8.83 11.65 6.60
C LEU A 122 -9.21 12.13 8.01
N LEU A 123 -8.23 12.60 8.78
CA LEU A 123 -8.45 13.10 10.13
C LEU A 123 -9.31 14.38 10.13
N ALA A 124 -9.10 15.28 9.18
CA ALA A 124 -9.94 16.47 9.01
C ALA A 124 -11.40 16.12 8.68
N ALA A 125 -11.63 15.00 8.00
CA ALA A 125 -12.95 14.45 7.72
C ALA A 125 -13.52 13.58 8.86
N GLY A 126 -12.85 13.52 10.02
CA GLY A 126 -13.29 12.76 11.19
C GLY A 126 -13.13 11.25 11.06
N LYS A 127 -12.31 10.76 10.12
CA LYS A 127 -12.06 9.33 9.92
C LYS A 127 -11.10 8.78 10.97
N ARG A 128 -11.37 7.57 11.44
CA ARG A 128 -10.51 6.81 12.35
C ARG A 128 -9.50 6.02 11.53
N VAL A 129 -8.21 6.30 11.74
CA VAL A 129 -7.12 5.73 10.95
C VAL A 129 -6.21 4.91 11.85
N ALA A 130 -5.77 3.74 11.37
CA ALA A 130 -4.74 2.93 12.00
C ALA A 130 -3.61 2.64 11.00
N LEU A 131 -2.36 2.74 11.48
CA LEU A 131 -1.16 2.30 10.78
C LEU A 131 -0.50 1.17 11.56
N VAL A 132 -0.30 0.03 10.90
CA VAL A 132 0.32 -1.18 11.47
C VAL A 132 1.58 -1.53 10.67
N SER A 133 2.73 -1.59 11.32
CA SER A 133 4.04 -1.76 10.65
C SER A 133 5.09 -2.27 11.64
N THR A 134 6.25 -2.72 11.16
CA THR A 134 7.35 -3.10 12.05
C THR A 134 8.18 -1.89 12.51
N ALA A 135 8.85 -2.06 13.65
CA ALA A 135 9.63 -1.01 14.30
C ALA A 135 10.83 -0.61 13.44
N GLY A 136 10.99 0.69 13.21
CA GLY A 136 12.11 1.24 12.46
C GLY A 136 11.93 1.25 10.94
N ASP A 137 10.83 0.71 10.41
CA ASP A 137 10.46 0.85 9.00
C ASP A 137 10.18 2.30 8.62
N SER A 138 10.30 2.61 7.33
CA SER A 138 10.07 3.97 6.84
C SER A 138 8.64 4.45 7.16
N ILE A 139 7.64 3.61 6.92
CA ILE A 139 6.23 3.98 7.11
C ILE A 139 5.87 4.19 8.60
N SER A 140 6.50 3.46 9.53
CA SER A 140 6.29 3.63 10.97
C SER A 140 6.99 4.86 11.56
N MET A 141 7.84 5.52 10.75
CA MET A 141 8.64 6.66 11.18
C MET A 141 8.21 7.97 10.50
N ILE A 142 8.03 7.98 9.18
CA ILE A 142 7.81 9.23 8.43
C ILE A 142 6.40 9.81 8.63
N PHE A 143 5.43 9.01 9.09
CA PHE A 143 4.04 9.44 9.27
C PHE A 143 3.64 9.77 10.71
N LEU A 144 4.58 9.68 11.66
CA LEU A 144 4.36 9.98 13.08
C LEU A 144 3.83 11.41 13.32
N GLU A 145 3.47 11.69 14.57
CA GLU A 145 2.96 12.98 15.06
C GLU A 145 1.56 13.40 14.53
N ARG A 146 0.86 12.49 13.83
CA ARG A 146 -0.58 12.63 13.53
C ARG A 146 -1.44 11.97 14.61
N LYS A 147 -2.64 12.50 14.86
CA LYS A 147 -3.60 11.97 15.85
C LYS A 147 -4.37 10.76 15.30
N MET A 148 -3.64 9.69 15.02
CA MET A 148 -4.16 8.39 14.58
C MET A 148 -3.55 7.27 15.40
N ASP A 149 -4.08 6.06 15.26
CA ASP A 149 -3.55 4.91 15.99
C ASP A 149 -2.33 4.32 15.28
N TYR A 150 -1.25 4.10 16.03
CA TYR A 150 -0.04 3.43 15.55
C TYR A 150 0.16 2.13 16.30
N TYR A 151 0.30 1.05 15.55
CA TYR A 151 0.59 -0.28 16.07
C TYR A 151 1.92 -0.75 15.49
N ILE A 152 2.98 -0.53 16.26
CA ILE A 152 4.36 -0.77 15.83
C ILE A 152 4.90 -2.01 16.57
N TYR A 153 5.31 -3.03 15.83
CA TYR A 153 5.73 -4.33 16.36
C TYR A 153 7.12 -4.75 15.87
N ASP A 154 7.71 -5.79 16.46
CA ASP A 154 9.02 -6.26 16.05
C ASP A 154 8.97 -7.21 14.84
N THR A 155 7.80 -7.84 14.60
CA THR A 155 7.66 -8.86 13.56
C THR A 155 6.44 -8.65 12.65
N VAL A 156 6.57 -9.10 11.40
CA VAL A 156 5.46 -9.15 10.43
C VAL A 156 4.30 -10.02 10.92
N ASP A 157 4.56 -11.08 11.69
CA ASP A 157 3.52 -11.91 12.30
C ASP A 157 2.62 -11.12 13.27
N GLU A 158 3.22 -10.26 14.09
CA GLU A 158 2.48 -9.41 15.00
C GLU A 158 1.70 -8.31 14.26
N VAL A 159 2.32 -7.72 13.21
CA VAL A 159 1.65 -6.76 12.32
C VAL A 159 0.39 -7.38 11.70
N ASN A 160 0.51 -8.53 11.05
CA ASN A 160 -0.64 -9.18 10.41
C ASN A 160 -1.69 -9.63 11.43
N ARG A 161 -1.27 -10.14 12.60
CA ARG A 161 -2.20 -10.48 13.69
C ARG A 161 -3.00 -9.28 14.16
N LYS A 162 -2.35 -8.12 14.34
CA LYS A 162 -3.04 -6.88 14.71
C LYS A 162 -3.93 -6.38 13.58
N ALA A 163 -3.49 -6.40 12.33
CA ALA A 163 -4.31 -6.01 11.18
C ALA A 163 -5.62 -6.82 11.12
N HIS A 164 -5.55 -8.15 11.30
CA HIS A 164 -6.74 -8.99 11.40
C HIS A 164 -7.63 -8.61 12.61
N GLU A 165 -7.04 -8.33 13.76
CA GLU A 165 -7.80 -7.87 14.93
C GLU A 165 -8.56 -6.56 14.66
N LEU A 166 -7.90 -5.58 14.02
CA LEU A 166 -8.52 -4.29 13.69
C LEU A 166 -9.67 -4.46 12.69
N VAL A 167 -9.50 -5.29 11.65
CA VAL A 167 -10.57 -5.62 10.71
C VAL A 167 -11.74 -6.28 11.44
N ARG A 168 -11.50 -7.27 12.31
CA ARG A 168 -12.55 -7.94 13.10
C ARG A 168 -13.32 -6.99 14.01
N ASN A 169 -12.63 -6.01 14.59
CA ASN A 169 -13.23 -5.07 15.53
C ASN A 169 -14.05 -3.97 14.83
N ASP A 170 -13.85 -3.75 13.52
CA ASP A 170 -14.57 -2.75 12.72
C ASP A 170 -14.60 -1.34 13.37
N ALA A 171 -13.49 -0.99 14.02
CA ALA A 171 -13.35 0.23 14.80
C ALA A 171 -12.60 1.35 14.05
N HIS A 172 -12.12 1.09 12.84
CA HIS A 172 -11.35 2.01 12.02
C HIS A 172 -11.98 2.13 10.63
N ASP A 173 -11.96 3.35 10.10
CA ASP A 173 -12.46 3.63 8.75
C ASP A 173 -11.35 3.40 7.71
N VAL A 174 -10.08 3.54 8.10
CA VAL A 174 -8.91 3.25 7.26
C VAL A 174 -7.87 2.47 8.05
N ILE A 175 -7.41 1.36 7.49
CA ILE A 175 -6.31 0.55 8.03
C ILE A 175 -5.20 0.50 6.97
N VAL A 176 -3.98 0.89 7.38
CA VAL A 176 -2.76 0.76 6.60
C VAL A 176 -1.89 -0.31 7.23
N VAL A 177 -1.47 -1.29 6.45
CA VAL A 177 -0.63 -2.42 6.87
C VAL A 177 0.62 -2.43 6.02
N TYR A 178 1.79 -2.51 6.63
CA TYR A 178 3.05 -2.60 5.90
C TYR A 178 3.88 -3.79 6.33
N ASN A 179 4.44 -4.47 5.33
CA ASN A 179 5.30 -5.62 5.50
C ASN A 179 6.57 -5.49 4.63
N GLY A 180 7.72 -5.30 5.28
CA GLY A 180 9.04 -5.16 4.64
C GLY A 180 9.83 -6.46 4.48
N ASN A 181 9.21 -7.62 4.75
CA ASN A 181 9.89 -8.91 4.82
C ASN A 181 10.43 -9.39 3.46
N TYR A 182 9.79 -9.06 2.34
CA TYR A 182 10.34 -9.39 1.02
C TYR A 182 11.60 -8.58 0.73
N ASP A 183 11.53 -7.25 0.81
CA ASP A 183 12.65 -6.33 0.63
C ASP A 183 13.87 -6.70 1.51
N THR A 184 13.63 -6.91 2.80
CA THR A 184 14.69 -7.30 3.75
C THR A 184 15.37 -8.62 3.37
N THR A 185 14.62 -9.55 2.78
CA THR A 185 15.12 -10.89 2.43
C THR A 185 15.84 -10.87 1.08
N MET A 186 15.25 -10.20 0.08
CA MET A 186 15.86 -10.10 -1.25
C MET A 186 17.18 -9.34 -1.21
N HIS A 187 17.36 -8.35 -0.32
CA HIS A 187 18.65 -7.71 -0.12
C HIS A 187 19.78 -8.67 0.27
N LYS A 188 19.45 -9.76 0.98
CA LYS A 188 20.43 -10.74 1.49
C LYS A 188 20.66 -11.91 0.55
N PHE A 189 19.63 -12.33 -0.17
CA PHE A 189 19.62 -13.59 -0.91
C PHE A 189 19.31 -13.42 -2.40
N GLY A 190 19.01 -12.20 -2.85
CA GLY A 190 18.60 -11.92 -4.23
C GLY A 190 17.09 -12.04 -4.42
N PRO A 191 16.50 -11.31 -5.40
CA PRO A 191 15.05 -11.28 -5.63
C PRO A 191 14.40 -12.63 -5.91
N GLU A 192 15.12 -13.54 -6.57
CA GLU A 192 14.58 -14.82 -7.03
C GLU A 192 15.01 -16.02 -6.17
N SER A 193 15.67 -15.78 -5.02
CA SER A 193 16.02 -16.84 -4.07
C SER A 193 14.80 -17.52 -3.47
N ASP A 194 14.94 -18.78 -3.07
CA ASP A 194 13.88 -19.52 -2.39
C ASP A 194 13.38 -18.77 -1.13
N GLU A 195 14.29 -18.13 -0.39
CA GLU A 195 13.98 -17.31 0.78
C GLU A 195 13.14 -16.08 0.42
N ALA A 196 13.56 -15.30 -0.58
CA ALA A 196 12.82 -14.12 -1.01
C ALA A 196 11.46 -14.50 -1.61
N MET A 197 11.42 -15.51 -2.47
CA MET A 197 10.19 -15.98 -3.09
C MET A 197 9.19 -16.57 -2.07
N ALA A 198 9.67 -17.15 -0.97
CA ALA A 198 8.83 -17.54 0.16
C ALA A 198 8.20 -16.32 0.86
N GLN A 199 8.95 -15.22 1.06
CA GLN A 199 8.41 -13.99 1.62
C GLN A 199 7.45 -13.26 0.68
N LEU A 200 7.69 -13.31 -0.64
CA LEU A 200 6.75 -12.80 -1.65
C LEU A 200 5.42 -13.54 -1.56
N ARG A 201 5.47 -14.89 -1.57
CA ARG A 201 4.26 -15.72 -1.40
C ARG A 201 3.52 -15.39 -0.11
N ARG A 202 4.25 -15.26 1.00
CA ARG A 202 3.67 -14.87 2.29
C ARG A 202 2.95 -13.53 2.23
N ASN A 203 3.52 -12.51 1.60
CA ASN A 203 2.86 -11.22 1.43
C ASN A 203 1.54 -11.33 0.66
N ILE A 204 1.50 -12.18 -0.37
CA ILE A 204 0.29 -12.42 -1.18
C ILE A 204 -0.77 -13.15 -0.35
N ASP A 205 -0.36 -14.16 0.42
CA ASP A 205 -1.25 -14.94 1.30
C ASP A 205 -1.82 -14.07 2.44
N ASP A 206 -0.99 -13.24 3.08
CA ASP A 206 -1.40 -12.32 4.15
C ASP A 206 -2.39 -11.27 3.63
N TYR A 207 -2.13 -10.69 2.45
CA TYR A 207 -3.07 -9.79 1.79
C TYR A 207 -4.42 -10.47 1.52
N ALA A 208 -4.39 -11.64 0.88
CA ALA A 208 -5.62 -12.37 0.56
C ALA A 208 -6.42 -12.72 1.82
N ALA A 209 -5.74 -13.18 2.88
CA ALA A 209 -6.38 -13.48 4.16
C ALA A 209 -7.03 -12.24 4.80
N LEU A 210 -6.37 -11.07 4.76
CA LEU A 210 -6.93 -9.82 5.27
C LEU A 210 -8.16 -9.38 4.47
N VAL A 211 -8.14 -9.54 3.14
CA VAL A 211 -9.32 -9.24 2.30
C VAL A 211 -10.48 -10.18 2.61
N GLU A 212 -10.23 -11.48 2.80
CA GLU A 212 -11.27 -12.42 3.22
C GLU A 212 -11.84 -12.07 4.61
N ALA A 213 -10.99 -11.62 5.54
CA ALA A 213 -11.47 -11.10 6.82
C ALA A 213 -12.34 -9.84 6.64
N ALA A 214 -11.96 -8.91 5.76
CA ALA A 214 -12.76 -7.72 5.46
C ALA A 214 -14.12 -8.09 4.84
N LYS A 215 -14.18 -9.08 3.95
CA LYS A 215 -15.44 -9.60 3.38
C LYS A 215 -16.42 -10.08 4.45
N VAL A 216 -15.91 -10.72 5.50
CA VAL A 216 -16.74 -11.22 6.60
C VAL A 216 -17.13 -10.11 7.57
N HIS A 217 -16.15 -9.34 8.05
CA HIS A 217 -16.34 -8.43 9.18
C HIS A 217 -16.84 -7.05 8.76
N TRP A 218 -16.66 -6.66 7.49
CA TRP A 218 -17.12 -5.39 6.94
C TRP A 218 -18.23 -5.57 5.89
N ALA A 219 -18.98 -6.69 5.94
CA ALA A 219 -20.04 -6.99 4.97
C ALA A 219 -21.13 -5.90 4.87
N ALA A 220 -21.32 -5.09 5.91
CA ALA A 220 -22.29 -4.00 5.95
C ALA A 220 -21.75 -2.65 5.40
N HIS A 221 -20.50 -2.62 4.91
CA HIS A 221 -19.80 -1.41 4.51
C HIS A 221 -19.43 -1.44 3.03
N ASN A 222 -19.28 -0.27 2.43
CA ASN A 222 -18.60 -0.14 1.14
C ASN A 222 -17.09 -0.10 1.41
N VAL A 223 -16.39 -1.14 0.98
CA VAL A 223 -14.96 -1.34 1.26
C VAL A 223 -14.14 -1.16 -0.01
N CYS A 224 -13.14 -0.29 0.03
CA CYS A 224 -12.05 -0.25 -0.96
C CYS A 224 -10.80 -0.87 -0.34
N TYR A 225 -10.06 -1.69 -1.08
CA TYR A 225 -8.82 -2.27 -0.57
C TYR A 225 -7.80 -2.46 -1.69
N GLY A 226 -6.53 -2.59 -1.32
CA GLY A 226 -5.49 -2.83 -2.31
C GLY A 226 -4.18 -3.38 -1.76
N PHE A 227 -3.45 -4.03 -2.67
CA PHE A 227 -2.06 -4.46 -2.52
C PHE A 227 -1.19 -3.47 -3.30
N LEU A 228 -0.43 -2.65 -2.58
CA LEU A 228 0.13 -1.40 -3.09
C LEU A 228 1.64 -1.31 -2.74
N PRO A 229 2.51 -2.03 -3.47
CA PRO A 229 3.95 -1.89 -3.33
C PRO A 229 4.43 -0.52 -3.82
N ASP A 230 5.51 -0.03 -3.25
CA ASP A 230 6.00 1.33 -3.45
C ASP A 230 7.11 1.41 -4.50
N HIS A 231 8.00 0.42 -4.56
CA HIS A 231 9.01 0.27 -5.61
C HIS A 231 9.24 -1.20 -5.99
N GLY A 232 10.05 -1.41 -7.01
CA GLY A 232 10.54 -2.72 -7.41
C GLY A 232 11.94 -3.00 -6.87
N CYS A 233 12.64 -3.94 -7.51
CA CYS A 233 13.98 -4.37 -7.13
C CYS A 233 14.68 -5.08 -8.31
N HIS A 234 16.01 -5.17 -8.25
CA HIS A 234 16.85 -5.91 -9.17
C HIS A 234 17.90 -6.76 -8.43
N GLU A 235 18.47 -7.73 -9.13
CA GLU A 235 19.61 -8.51 -8.63
C GLU A 235 20.92 -7.74 -8.82
N ILE A 236 21.84 -7.88 -7.87
CA ILE A 236 23.20 -7.35 -7.91
C ILE A 236 24.22 -8.48 -7.73
N ASP A 237 25.49 -8.18 -8.01
CA ASP A 237 26.60 -9.13 -7.84
C ASP A 237 26.61 -9.78 -6.45
N GLY A 238 26.98 -11.07 -6.41
CA GLY A 238 27.05 -11.84 -5.17
C GLY A 238 25.75 -12.56 -4.79
N GLY A 239 24.74 -12.57 -5.67
CA GLY A 239 23.45 -13.20 -5.40
C GLY A 239 22.63 -12.41 -4.37
N CYS A 240 22.76 -11.09 -4.38
CA CYS A 240 22.03 -10.17 -3.51
C CYS A 240 21.04 -9.35 -4.34
N GLY A 241 20.15 -8.62 -3.67
CA GLY A 241 19.19 -7.72 -4.29
C GLY A 241 19.43 -6.27 -3.91
N SER A 242 18.98 -5.35 -4.76
CA SER A 242 18.97 -3.92 -4.48
C SER A 242 17.78 -3.25 -5.17
N HIS A 243 17.61 -1.96 -4.87
CA HIS A 243 16.68 -1.06 -5.54
C HIS A 243 17.26 0.36 -5.55
N GLY A 244 16.55 1.34 -6.11
CA GLY A 244 16.95 2.75 -6.12
C GLY A 244 17.50 3.28 -7.45
N LEU A 245 17.51 2.47 -8.52
CA LEU A 245 17.96 2.87 -9.85
C LEU A 245 16.79 3.31 -10.75
N ASP A 246 17.08 4.19 -11.71
CA ASP A 246 16.14 4.58 -12.76
C ASP A 246 16.11 3.51 -13.85
N MET A 247 15.54 2.35 -13.51
CA MET A 247 15.37 1.22 -14.41
C MET A 247 13.98 0.58 -14.23
N PRO A 248 13.43 -0.06 -15.29
CA PRO A 248 12.11 -0.67 -15.23
C PRO A 248 11.88 -1.62 -14.04
N GLU A 249 12.92 -2.35 -13.63
CA GLU A 249 12.86 -3.34 -12.55
C GLU A 249 12.62 -2.72 -11.17
N ASP A 250 13.15 -1.51 -10.96
CA ASP A 250 13.01 -0.75 -9.71
C ASP A 250 11.81 0.21 -9.75
N MET A 251 11.49 0.72 -10.94
CA MET A 251 10.47 1.76 -11.11
C MET A 251 9.07 1.19 -11.35
N ASN A 252 8.93 0.04 -12.01
CA ASN A 252 7.61 -0.48 -12.33
C ASN A 252 7.15 -1.47 -11.26
N VAL A 253 5.95 -1.24 -10.73
CA VAL A 253 5.30 -2.08 -9.74
C VAL A 253 3.91 -2.49 -10.20
N ILE A 254 3.29 -3.44 -9.50
CA ILE A 254 1.91 -3.85 -9.76
C ILE A 254 1.05 -3.52 -8.55
N HIS A 255 -0.02 -2.76 -8.75
CA HIS A 255 -1.06 -2.58 -7.74
C HIS A 255 -2.24 -3.47 -8.04
N PHE A 256 -2.83 -4.06 -7.00
CA PHE A 256 -4.14 -4.69 -7.07
C PHE A 256 -5.15 -3.87 -6.27
N TYR A 257 -6.32 -3.62 -6.84
CA TYR A 257 -7.43 -2.96 -6.18
C TYR A 257 -8.67 -3.85 -6.21
N GLY A 258 -9.45 -3.82 -5.14
CA GLY A 258 -10.75 -4.47 -5.11
C GLY A 258 -11.77 -3.69 -4.28
N PHE A 259 -13.04 -4.06 -4.48
CA PHE A 259 -14.18 -3.35 -3.92
C PHE A 259 -15.23 -4.32 -3.40
N LEU A 260 -15.72 -4.11 -2.18
CA LEU A 260 -16.85 -4.85 -1.61
C LEU A 260 -18.01 -3.88 -1.41
N ALA A 261 -19.12 -4.10 -2.11
CA ALA A 261 -20.34 -3.34 -1.86
C ALA A 261 -21.00 -3.80 -0.56
N ALA A 262 -21.56 -2.86 0.20
CA ALA A 262 -22.34 -3.18 1.38
C ALA A 262 -23.49 -4.13 1.01
N GLN A 263 -23.60 -5.24 1.73
CA GLN A 263 -24.71 -6.17 1.56
C GLN A 263 -25.97 -5.61 2.23
N PRO A 264 -27.14 -5.66 1.56
CA PRO A 264 -28.39 -5.30 2.20
C PRO A 264 -28.64 -6.23 3.40
N ARG A 265 -29.01 -5.62 4.53
CA ARG A 265 -29.40 -6.34 5.74
C ARG A 265 -30.69 -7.12 5.56
#